data_AF-A0A254P1Q4-F1
#
_entry.id   AF-A0A254P1Q4-F1
#
_cell.length_a   1.000
_cell.length_b   1.000
_cell.length_c   1.000
_cell.angle_alpha   90.00
_cell.angle_beta   90.00
_cell.angle_gamma   90.00
#
_symmetry.space_group_name_H-M   'P 1'
#
loop_
_entity.id
_entity.type
_entity.pdbx_description
1 polymer ?
#
loop_
_entity_poly.entity_id
_entity_poly.type
_entity_poly.pdbx_seq_one_letter_code
_entity_poly.pdbx_strand_id
1 'polypeptide(L)'
;MISATRRLIAKMTEEPDMDWTEFQAYTDLITRHGGIEDARGLLDLLKSSELRAIHSELLWPIMAHGDAKMAEELYLWGMKKGKLREDAPYEVLHALGYMGFEPCTAELVRLIPTPNWYVTQAACLGLIHLPCERYRTELEAMLNRSFGEALFEEFLPVLACKISDRSIVPKLVEWGKRSASVDCNAGLIFGIALFGSEEKETIRQILWDTSWEAHGRSTGTAYWSYMAMQQVGLLFTELIEDVNRSAAGVLQHGSKQELEYRLEVLHVLLTLKLETRDKPVRFMTTNPESIRRIHDALFRSKRPDEDSSVTSLIARLLPEEEGLLRAYEHLQDNMKLSIRHEIETQYWTDKEPNHS
;
A
#
# COMPACT_ATOMS: atom_id res chain seq x y z
N MET A 1 16.60 -21.29 -2.81
CA MET A 1 17.17 -19.93 -2.64
C MET A 1 17.76 -19.43 -3.95
N ILE A 2 17.26 -18.31 -4.45
CA ILE A 2 17.67 -17.66 -5.69
C ILE A 2 19.00 -16.91 -5.54
N SER A 3 19.65 -16.56 -6.65
CA SER A 3 20.94 -15.85 -6.62
C SER A 3 20.84 -14.47 -5.97
N ALA A 4 19.69 -13.81 -6.08
CA ALA A 4 19.46 -12.50 -5.49
C ALA A 4 19.56 -12.53 -3.97
N THR A 5 18.89 -13.49 -3.31
CA THR A 5 18.95 -13.68 -1.86
C THR A 5 20.36 -13.96 -1.35
N ARG A 6 21.11 -14.84 -2.04
CA ARG A 6 22.51 -15.12 -1.64
C ARG A 6 23.40 -13.89 -1.71
N ARG A 7 23.23 -13.08 -2.76
CA ARG A 7 23.97 -11.82 -2.94
C ARG A 7 23.58 -10.79 -1.89
N LEU A 8 22.29 -10.65 -1.61
CA LEU A 8 21.81 -9.76 -0.55
C LEU A 8 22.42 -10.15 0.80
N ILE A 9 22.33 -11.44 1.19
CA ILE A 9 22.90 -11.93 2.46
C ILE A 9 24.41 -11.68 2.53
N ALA A 10 25.16 -12.04 1.47
CA ALA A 10 26.61 -11.85 1.42
C ALA A 10 26.98 -10.37 1.55
N LYS A 11 26.36 -9.50 0.73
CA LYS A 11 26.60 -8.06 0.77
C LYS A 11 26.25 -7.46 2.13
N MET A 12 25.11 -7.82 2.71
CA MET A 12 24.72 -7.30 4.03
C MET A 12 25.67 -7.75 5.15
N THR A 13 26.33 -8.90 4.99
CA THR A 13 27.33 -9.39 5.95
C THR A 13 28.69 -8.71 5.76
N GLU A 14 29.06 -8.36 4.53
CA GLU A 14 30.35 -7.75 4.18
C GLU A 14 30.33 -6.21 4.21
N GLU A 15 29.21 -5.61 3.82
CA GLU A 15 28.96 -4.18 3.60
C GLU A 15 27.59 -3.79 4.19
N PRO A 16 27.49 -3.53 5.51
CA PRO A 16 26.22 -3.19 6.17
C PRO A 16 25.53 -1.90 5.66
N ASP A 17 26.30 -1.02 5.01
CA ASP A 17 25.85 0.30 4.52
C ASP A 17 25.43 0.28 3.04
N MET A 18 24.74 -0.80 2.61
CA MET A 18 24.21 -0.92 1.24
C MET A 18 23.29 0.25 0.88
N ASP A 19 23.37 0.73 -0.37
CA ASP A 19 22.42 1.71 -0.90
C ASP A 19 20.98 1.20 -0.80
N TRP A 20 20.09 2.05 -0.29
CA TRP A 20 18.70 1.68 -0.05
C TRP A 20 17.96 1.23 -1.32
N THR A 21 18.24 1.87 -2.46
CA THR A 21 17.61 1.51 -3.74
C THR A 21 18.07 0.13 -4.19
N GLU A 22 19.36 -0.19 -4.01
CA GLU A 22 19.88 -1.53 -4.28
C GLU A 22 19.23 -2.57 -3.36
N PHE A 23 19.14 -2.27 -2.05
CA PHE A 23 18.52 -3.16 -1.08
C PHE A 23 17.03 -3.44 -1.40
N GLN A 24 16.28 -2.39 -1.71
CA GLN A 24 14.88 -2.50 -2.14
C GLN A 24 14.73 -3.34 -3.41
N ALA A 25 15.62 -3.17 -4.39
CA ALA A 25 15.59 -3.97 -5.61
C ALA A 25 15.78 -5.47 -5.35
N TYR A 26 16.65 -5.84 -4.40
CA TYR A 26 16.80 -7.24 -3.99
C TYR A 26 15.56 -7.77 -3.29
N THR A 27 15.06 -7.07 -2.27
CA THR A 27 13.88 -7.51 -1.50
C THR A 27 12.63 -7.64 -2.37
N ASP A 28 12.44 -6.72 -3.33
CA ASP A 28 11.39 -6.80 -4.35
C ASP A 28 11.49 -8.06 -5.21
N LEU A 29 12.68 -8.33 -5.74
CA LEU A 29 12.92 -9.48 -6.61
C LEU A 29 12.67 -10.78 -5.83
N ILE A 30 13.14 -10.87 -4.58
CA ILE A 30 12.92 -12.03 -3.73
C ILE A 30 11.44 -12.18 -3.37
N THR A 31 10.75 -11.08 -3.07
CA THR A 31 9.30 -11.10 -2.81
C THR A 31 8.53 -11.69 -3.99
N ARG A 32 8.91 -11.39 -5.24
CA ARG A 32 8.23 -11.89 -6.44
C ARG A 32 8.64 -13.31 -6.85
N HIS A 33 9.92 -13.66 -6.73
CA HIS A 33 10.49 -14.85 -7.37
C HIS A 33 11.19 -15.81 -6.40
N GLY A 34 11.24 -15.48 -5.11
CA GLY A 34 11.80 -16.34 -4.08
C GLY A 34 10.92 -17.54 -3.75
N GLY A 35 11.33 -18.26 -2.72
CA GLY A 35 10.53 -19.29 -2.07
C GLY A 35 10.89 -19.46 -0.60
N ILE A 36 10.42 -20.55 0.01
CA ILE A 36 10.58 -20.79 1.46
C ILE A 36 12.04 -20.76 1.93
N GLU A 37 12.97 -21.26 1.12
CA GLU A 37 14.41 -21.22 1.42
C GLU A 37 14.98 -19.79 1.42
N ASP A 38 14.42 -18.90 0.60
CA ASP A 38 14.79 -17.49 0.58
C ASP A 38 14.31 -16.79 1.84
N ALA A 39 13.03 -16.97 2.21
CA ALA A 39 12.50 -16.47 3.48
C ALA A 39 13.29 -17.00 4.69
N ARG A 40 13.71 -18.27 4.67
CA ARG A 40 14.53 -18.87 5.73
C ARG A 40 15.86 -18.14 5.91
N GLY A 41 16.61 -17.94 4.82
CA GLY A 41 17.89 -17.24 4.87
C GLY A 41 17.74 -15.78 5.31
N LEU A 42 16.67 -15.11 4.90
CA LEU A 42 16.39 -13.73 5.32
C LEU A 42 15.94 -13.64 6.78
N LEU A 43 15.22 -14.64 7.31
CA LEU A 43 14.92 -14.70 8.74
C LEU A 43 16.19 -14.88 9.58
N ASP A 44 17.12 -15.74 9.14
CA ASP A 44 18.40 -15.91 9.83
C ASP A 44 19.22 -14.60 9.81
N LEU A 45 19.21 -13.88 8.67
CA LEU A 45 19.82 -12.55 8.55
C LEU A 45 19.16 -11.53 9.49
N LEU A 46 17.82 -11.47 9.52
CA LEU A 46 17.04 -10.59 10.39
C LEU A 46 17.37 -10.80 11.88
N LYS A 47 17.62 -12.05 12.28
CA LYS A 47 17.92 -12.41 13.67
C LYS A 47 19.36 -12.09 14.08
N SER A 48 20.24 -11.82 13.12
CA SER A 48 21.63 -11.43 13.37
C SER A 48 21.69 -9.99 13.91
N SER A 49 22.55 -9.73 14.89
CA SER A 49 22.52 -8.50 15.70
C SER A 49 23.07 -7.23 15.02
N GLU A 50 23.64 -7.36 13.82
CA GLU A 50 24.50 -6.35 13.19
C GLU A 50 23.76 -5.37 12.26
N LEU A 51 22.47 -5.59 11.95
CA LEU A 51 21.77 -4.90 10.84
C LEU A 51 20.52 -4.10 11.25
N ARG A 52 20.49 -3.58 12.48
CA ARG A 52 19.29 -3.06 13.17
C ARG A 52 18.43 -2.06 12.38
N ALA A 53 19.00 -1.24 11.50
CA ALA A 53 18.27 -0.22 10.75
C ALA A 53 17.45 -0.78 9.56
N ILE A 54 17.76 -2.00 9.08
CA ILE A 54 17.25 -2.54 7.81
C ILE A 54 16.30 -3.74 8.04
N HIS A 55 16.02 -4.04 9.31
CA HIS A 55 15.28 -5.23 9.74
C HIS A 55 13.81 -5.29 9.25
N SER A 56 13.12 -4.16 9.13
CA SER A 56 11.69 -4.15 8.77
C SER A 56 11.44 -4.64 7.34
N GLU A 57 12.25 -4.22 6.37
CA GLU A 57 12.04 -4.54 4.96
C GLU A 57 12.32 -6.01 4.61
N LEU A 58 13.18 -6.68 5.39
CA LEU A 58 13.39 -8.12 5.25
C LEU A 58 12.10 -8.91 5.52
N LEU A 59 11.15 -8.33 6.27
CA LEU A 59 9.90 -9.01 6.58
C LEU A 59 8.99 -9.15 5.36
N TRP A 60 9.08 -8.30 4.33
CA TRP A 60 8.25 -8.45 3.12
C TRP A 60 8.48 -9.77 2.38
N PRO A 61 9.70 -10.13 1.97
CA PRO A 61 9.96 -11.43 1.36
C PRO A 61 9.76 -12.60 2.34
N ILE A 62 9.99 -12.40 3.64
CA ILE A 62 9.67 -13.42 4.67
C ILE A 62 8.17 -13.68 4.73
N MET A 63 7.33 -12.64 4.75
CA MET A 63 5.87 -12.77 4.76
C MET A 63 5.35 -13.40 3.46
N ALA A 64 5.95 -13.05 2.32
CA ALA A 64 5.53 -13.56 1.01
C ALA A 64 5.72 -15.08 0.85
N HIS A 65 6.79 -15.63 1.46
CA HIS A 65 7.19 -17.03 1.23
C HIS A 65 7.27 -17.88 2.50
N GLY A 66 7.12 -17.29 3.68
CA GLY A 66 7.20 -17.94 4.98
C GLY A 66 6.00 -18.81 5.30
N ASP A 67 6.19 -19.71 6.26
CA ASP A 67 5.16 -20.64 6.74
C ASP A 67 4.84 -20.44 8.24
N ALA A 68 3.86 -21.20 8.73
CA ALA A 68 3.44 -21.11 10.13
C ALA A 68 4.56 -21.45 11.13
N LYS A 69 5.51 -22.33 10.77
CA LYS A 69 6.67 -22.66 11.62
C LYS A 69 7.63 -21.49 11.70
N MET A 70 7.86 -20.81 10.57
CA MET A 70 8.66 -19.60 10.52
C MET A 70 8.02 -18.47 11.34
N ALA A 71 6.69 -18.37 11.33
CA ALA A 71 5.96 -17.42 12.16
C ALA A 71 6.12 -17.71 13.67
N GLU A 72 6.08 -18.99 14.07
CA GLU A 72 6.36 -19.40 15.45
C GLU A 72 7.79 -19.03 15.87
N GLU A 73 8.78 -19.26 14.99
CA GLU A 73 10.16 -18.88 15.26
C GLU A 73 10.35 -17.37 15.36
N LEU A 74 9.71 -16.61 14.47
CA LEU A 74 9.69 -15.16 14.49
C LEU A 74 9.04 -14.65 15.79
N TYR A 75 7.97 -15.29 16.24
CA TYR A 75 7.32 -14.99 17.52
C TYR A 75 8.27 -15.20 18.70
N LEU A 76 8.93 -16.36 18.78
CA LEU A 76 9.86 -16.68 19.87
C LEU A 76 11.07 -15.72 19.93
N TRP A 77 11.51 -15.21 18.77
CA TRP A 77 12.58 -14.22 18.71
C TRP A 77 12.09 -12.81 19.02
N GLY A 78 11.01 -12.37 18.39
CA GLY A 78 10.53 -10.99 18.39
C GLY A 78 9.66 -10.63 19.58
N MET A 79 9.06 -11.60 20.25
CA MET A 79 8.15 -11.38 21.39
C MET A 79 8.75 -11.87 22.70
N LYS A 80 8.62 -11.07 23.76
CA LYS A 80 9.05 -11.41 25.12
C LYS A 80 8.00 -10.99 26.13
N LYS A 81 7.47 -11.96 26.90
CA LYS A 81 6.42 -11.73 27.92
C LYS A 81 5.18 -11.01 27.36
N GLY A 82 4.74 -11.37 26.15
CA GLY A 82 3.56 -10.80 25.50
C GLY A 82 3.74 -9.36 24.98
N LYS A 83 4.99 -8.89 24.84
CA LYS A 83 5.34 -7.60 24.24
C LYS A 83 6.39 -7.80 23.15
N LEU A 84 6.42 -6.89 22.18
CA LEU A 84 7.51 -6.82 21.21
C LEU A 84 8.83 -6.52 21.95
N ARG A 85 9.91 -7.17 21.53
CA ARG A 85 11.27 -6.92 21.99
C ARG A 85 11.70 -5.51 21.53
N GLU A 86 12.48 -4.81 22.34
CA GLU A 86 12.85 -3.40 22.09
C GLU A 86 13.64 -3.20 20.78
N ASP A 87 14.40 -4.21 20.36
CA ASP A 87 15.20 -4.25 19.14
C ASP A 87 14.55 -5.03 17.99
N ALA A 88 13.32 -5.53 18.17
CA ALA A 88 12.56 -6.15 17.09
C ALA A 88 11.76 -5.08 16.33
N PRO A 89 11.72 -5.13 14.98
CA PRO A 89 10.91 -4.21 14.20
C PRO A 89 9.41 -4.41 14.49
N TYR A 90 8.63 -3.33 14.47
CA TYR A 90 7.19 -3.36 14.78
C TYR A 90 6.41 -4.28 13.82
N GLU A 91 6.86 -4.35 12.58
CA GLU A 91 6.33 -5.15 11.49
C GLU A 91 6.35 -6.64 11.78
N VAL A 92 7.11 -7.12 12.80
CA VAL A 92 6.98 -8.48 13.32
C VAL A 92 5.52 -8.78 13.68
N LEU A 93 4.82 -7.85 14.32
CA LEU A 93 3.41 -8.03 14.72
C LEU A 93 2.51 -8.27 13.50
N HIS A 94 2.76 -7.55 12.41
CA HIS A 94 2.07 -7.73 11.15
C HIS A 94 2.42 -9.09 10.52
N ALA A 95 3.72 -9.43 10.44
CA ALA A 95 4.22 -10.65 9.85
C ALA A 95 3.68 -11.92 10.52
N LEU A 96 3.52 -11.90 11.85
CA LEU A 96 2.90 -12.99 12.60
C LEU A 96 1.47 -13.26 12.13
N GLY A 97 0.67 -12.19 11.99
CA GLY A 97 -0.69 -12.30 11.48
C GLY A 97 -0.71 -12.75 10.02
N TYR A 98 0.10 -12.12 9.17
CA TYR A 98 0.19 -12.40 7.74
C TYR A 98 0.47 -13.88 7.45
N MET A 99 1.43 -14.46 8.17
CA MET A 99 1.79 -15.89 8.09
C MET A 99 0.84 -16.82 8.86
N GLY A 100 -0.20 -16.28 9.53
CA GLY A 100 -1.29 -17.05 10.15
C GLY A 100 -0.97 -17.61 11.54
N PHE A 101 -0.10 -16.97 12.32
CA PHE A 101 0.23 -17.42 13.68
C PHE A 101 -0.85 -17.03 14.70
N GLU A 102 -1.96 -17.76 14.72
CA GLU A 102 -3.11 -17.52 15.60
C GLU A 102 -2.80 -17.37 17.10
N PRO A 103 -1.82 -18.07 17.70
CA PRO A 103 -1.54 -17.95 19.14
C PRO A 103 -1.25 -16.52 19.63
N CYS A 104 -0.77 -15.62 18.76
CA CYS A 104 -0.49 -14.23 19.15
C CYS A 104 -1.72 -13.29 19.14
N THR A 105 -2.90 -13.76 18.73
CA THR A 105 -4.10 -12.90 18.57
C THR A 105 -4.42 -12.10 19.84
N ALA A 106 -4.37 -12.74 21.02
CA ALA A 106 -4.63 -12.09 22.31
C ALA A 106 -3.63 -10.96 22.62
N GLU A 107 -2.39 -11.13 22.19
CA GLU A 107 -1.32 -10.15 22.40
C GLU A 107 -1.47 -8.98 21.45
N LEU A 108 -1.78 -9.24 20.18
CA LEU A 108 -2.04 -8.17 19.21
C LEU A 108 -3.21 -7.28 19.64
N VAL A 109 -4.32 -7.86 20.12
CA VAL A 109 -5.46 -7.08 20.65
C VAL A 109 -5.03 -6.18 21.82
N ARG A 110 -4.24 -6.71 22.76
CA ARG A 110 -3.71 -5.94 23.91
C ARG A 110 -2.72 -4.84 23.52
N LEU A 111 -2.12 -4.91 22.34
CA LEU A 111 -1.16 -3.92 21.85
C LEU A 111 -1.82 -2.73 21.16
N ILE A 112 -3.06 -2.86 20.66
CA ILE A 112 -3.80 -1.76 20.00
C ILE A 112 -3.82 -0.46 20.82
N PRO A 113 -4.17 -0.44 22.12
CA PRO A 113 -4.28 0.80 22.89
C PRO A 113 -2.91 1.35 23.36
N THR A 114 -1.79 0.81 22.85
CA THR A 114 -0.45 1.32 23.17
C THR A 114 -0.29 2.71 22.55
N PRO A 115 0.28 3.71 23.25
CA PRO A 115 0.55 5.04 22.71
C PRO A 115 1.79 5.01 21.78
N ASN A 116 1.81 4.10 20.81
CA ASN A 116 2.84 3.99 19.79
C ASN A 116 2.16 3.62 18.47
N TRP A 117 2.11 4.59 17.57
CA TRP A 117 1.43 4.46 16.27
C TRP A 117 1.91 3.24 15.47
N TYR A 118 3.22 2.97 15.42
CA TYR A 118 3.78 1.84 14.67
C TYR A 118 3.36 0.48 15.26
N VAL A 119 3.30 0.37 16.60
CA VAL A 119 2.82 -0.84 17.28
C VAL A 119 1.35 -1.07 16.96
N THR A 120 0.52 -0.03 17.08
CA THR A 120 -0.92 -0.12 16.84
C THR A 120 -1.20 -0.46 15.38
N GLN A 121 -0.51 0.17 14.43
CA GLN A 121 -0.61 -0.13 13.01
C GLN A 121 -0.26 -1.60 12.73
N ALA A 122 0.92 -2.05 13.14
CA ALA A 122 1.37 -3.41 12.88
C ALA A 122 0.48 -4.47 13.56
N ALA A 123 -0.04 -4.19 14.76
CA ALA A 123 -0.99 -5.07 15.43
C ALA A 123 -2.34 -5.18 14.70
N CYS A 124 -2.90 -4.06 14.24
CA CYS A 124 -4.16 -4.05 13.48
C CYS A 124 -4.00 -4.77 12.13
N LEU A 125 -2.89 -4.52 11.42
CA LEU A 125 -2.57 -5.23 10.17
C LEU A 125 -2.30 -6.71 10.40
N GLY A 126 -1.71 -7.12 11.52
CA GLY A 126 -1.60 -8.54 11.89
C GLY A 126 -2.97 -9.18 12.14
N LEU A 127 -3.83 -8.52 12.91
CA LEU A 127 -5.15 -9.03 13.29
C LEU A 127 -6.11 -9.23 12.12
N ILE A 128 -5.98 -8.45 11.04
CA ILE A 128 -6.84 -8.61 9.86
C ILE A 128 -6.75 -10.03 9.26
N HIS A 129 -5.60 -10.69 9.42
CA HIS A 129 -5.31 -12.02 8.91
C HIS A 129 -5.79 -13.14 9.82
N LEU A 130 -6.07 -12.83 11.08
CA LEU A 130 -6.34 -13.80 12.13
C LEU A 130 -7.84 -13.88 12.48
N PRO A 131 -8.32 -15.01 13.02
CA PRO A 131 -9.65 -15.11 13.60
C PRO A 131 -9.81 -14.13 14.78
N CYS A 132 -10.87 -13.31 14.76
CA CYS A 132 -11.10 -12.26 15.77
C CYS A 132 -12.41 -12.48 16.56
N GLU A 133 -13.12 -13.58 16.35
CA GLU A 133 -14.47 -13.82 16.87
C GLU A 133 -14.51 -13.74 18.39
N ARG A 134 -13.47 -14.23 19.07
CA ARG A 134 -13.34 -14.19 20.53
C ARG A 134 -13.16 -12.78 21.09
N TYR A 135 -12.65 -11.85 20.30
CA TYR A 135 -12.34 -10.47 20.68
C TYR A 135 -13.30 -9.45 20.06
N ARG A 136 -14.34 -9.91 19.35
CA ARG A 136 -15.26 -9.05 18.62
C ARG A 136 -15.83 -7.94 19.49
N THR A 137 -16.39 -8.27 20.64
CA THR A 137 -16.99 -7.28 21.57
C THR A 137 -15.97 -6.28 22.11
N GLU A 138 -14.74 -6.72 22.38
CA GLU A 138 -13.66 -5.85 22.84
C GLU A 138 -13.26 -4.85 21.75
N LEU A 139 -13.01 -5.34 20.54
CA LEU A 139 -12.66 -4.53 19.37
C LEU A 139 -13.79 -3.57 18.97
N GLU A 140 -15.05 -4.02 19.01
CA GLU A 140 -16.21 -3.15 18.79
C GLU A 140 -16.28 -2.04 19.84
N ALA A 141 -16.03 -2.36 21.11
CA ALA A 141 -16.00 -1.35 22.16
C ALA A 141 -14.86 -0.35 21.96
N MET A 142 -13.69 -0.78 21.48
CA MET A 142 -12.59 0.11 21.11
C MET A 142 -13.01 1.05 19.97
N LEU A 143 -13.48 0.50 18.85
CA LEU A 143 -13.90 1.30 17.70
C LEU A 143 -15.03 2.28 18.06
N ASN A 144 -15.98 1.83 18.90
CA ASN A 144 -17.09 2.66 19.34
C ASN A 144 -16.67 3.85 20.20
N ARG A 145 -15.60 3.73 20.99
CA ARG A 145 -15.06 4.83 21.77
C ARG A 145 -14.32 5.86 20.91
N SER A 146 -13.76 5.43 19.78
CA SER A 146 -12.98 6.31 18.90
C SER A 146 -13.85 7.11 17.91
N PHE A 147 -15.08 6.66 17.62
CA PHE A 147 -15.92 7.32 16.61
C PHE A 147 -16.13 8.82 16.88
N GLY A 148 -15.80 9.62 15.87
CA GLY A 148 -15.98 11.08 15.91
C GLY A 148 -14.86 11.82 16.62
N GLU A 149 -13.87 11.13 17.16
CA GLU A 149 -12.66 11.74 17.72
C GLU A 149 -11.72 12.19 16.58
N ALA A 150 -11.04 13.32 16.79
CA ALA A 150 -10.06 13.82 15.82
C ALA A 150 -8.74 13.04 15.86
N LEU A 151 -8.35 12.59 17.06
CA LEU A 151 -7.19 11.75 17.30
C LEU A 151 -7.67 10.41 17.86
N PHE A 152 -7.27 9.33 17.20
CA PHE A 152 -7.63 7.97 17.54
C PHE A 152 -6.52 7.01 17.09
N GLU A 153 -6.64 5.75 17.46
CA GLU A 153 -5.82 4.67 16.91
C GLU A 153 -6.08 4.55 15.39
N GLU A 154 -5.33 5.27 14.57
CA GLU A 154 -5.60 5.48 13.13
C GLU A 154 -5.93 4.18 12.38
N PHE A 155 -5.27 3.08 12.72
CA PHE A 155 -5.44 1.77 12.07
C PHE A 155 -6.52 0.88 12.68
N LEU A 156 -7.11 1.23 13.81
CA LEU A 156 -8.23 0.48 14.39
C LEU A 156 -9.41 0.28 13.41
N PRO A 157 -9.80 1.25 12.56
CA PRO A 157 -10.87 1.09 11.59
C PRO A 157 -10.63 -0.03 10.55
N VAL A 158 -9.38 -0.49 10.32
CA VAL A 158 -9.13 -1.62 9.40
C VAL A 158 -9.76 -2.92 9.92
N LEU A 159 -10.03 -3.01 11.23
CA LEU A 159 -10.70 -4.15 11.85
C LEU A 159 -12.22 -4.07 11.75
N ALA A 160 -12.80 -2.97 11.25
CA ALA A 160 -14.25 -2.79 11.14
C ALA A 160 -14.91 -3.93 10.35
N CYS A 161 -14.28 -4.40 9.26
CA CYS A 161 -14.80 -5.50 8.45
C CYS A 161 -14.83 -6.86 9.18
N LYS A 162 -14.04 -7.01 10.25
CA LYS A 162 -13.98 -8.24 11.08
C LYS A 162 -15.04 -8.25 12.17
N ILE A 163 -15.51 -7.07 12.56
CA ILE A 163 -16.32 -6.90 13.76
C ILE A 163 -17.70 -6.34 13.47
N SER A 164 -17.92 -5.66 12.36
CA SER A 164 -19.22 -5.09 11.98
C SER A 164 -19.65 -5.52 10.59
N ASP A 165 -20.92 -5.32 10.27
CA ASP A 165 -21.40 -5.43 8.91
C ASP A 165 -21.24 -4.10 8.14
N ARG A 166 -21.56 -4.13 6.85
CA ARG A 166 -21.39 -3.02 5.92
C ARG A 166 -22.15 -1.74 6.33
N SER A 167 -23.17 -1.81 7.20
CA SER A 167 -23.94 -0.65 7.64
C SER A 167 -23.09 0.39 8.38
N ILE A 168 -21.87 0.03 8.82
CA ILE A 168 -20.95 0.95 9.48
C ILE A 168 -20.23 1.90 8.50
N VAL A 169 -20.16 1.56 7.21
CA VAL A 169 -19.39 2.33 6.21
C VAL A 169 -19.80 3.80 6.13
N PRO A 170 -21.09 4.17 6.06
CA PRO A 170 -21.49 5.58 6.06
C PRO A 170 -20.98 6.35 7.30
N LYS A 171 -20.90 5.69 8.45
CA LYS A 171 -20.39 6.28 9.69
C LYS A 171 -18.86 6.48 9.62
N LEU A 172 -18.12 5.54 9.03
CA LEU A 172 -16.67 5.68 8.80
C LEU A 172 -16.36 6.81 7.81
N VAL A 173 -17.15 6.93 6.73
CA VAL A 173 -17.03 8.02 5.75
C VAL A 173 -17.28 9.38 6.41
N GLU A 174 -18.38 9.49 7.18
CA GLU A 174 -18.69 10.74 7.88
C GLU A 174 -17.60 11.12 8.90
N TRP A 175 -17.05 10.13 9.59
CA TRP A 175 -15.96 10.34 10.54
C TRP A 175 -14.70 10.92 9.86
N GLY A 176 -14.22 10.29 8.79
CA GLY A 176 -13.04 10.77 8.06
C GLY A 176 -13.25 12.13 7.40
N LYS A 177 -14.48 12.41 6.94
CA LYS A 177 -14.82 13.67 6.30
C LYS A 177 -14.91 14.86 7.26
N ARG A 178 -15.42 14.67 8.48
CA ARG A 178 -15.83 15.79 9.36
C ARG A 178 -15.09 15.89 10.67
N SER A 179 -14.49 14.83 11.16
CA SER A 179 -13.96 14.81 12.53
C SER A 179 -12.53 14.33 12.63
N ALA A 180 -12.14 13.30 11.86
CA ALA A 180 -10.77 12.80 11.87
C ALA A 180 -9.78 13.89 11.44
N SER A 181 -8.61 13.90 12.06
CA SER A 181 -7.46 14.63 11.50
C SER A 181 -7.13 14.06 10.12
N VAL A 182 -6.77 14.93 9.18
CA VAL A 182 -6.29 14.51 7.85
C VAL A 182 -5.06 13.60 7.95
N ASP A 183 -4.27 13.76 9.01
CA ASP A 183 -3.12 12.93 9.37
C ASP A 183 -3.49 11.55 9.93
N CYS A 184 -4.78 11.23 10.06
CA CYS A 184 -5.29 9.99 10.66
C CYS A 184 -6.30 9.25 9.75
N ASN A 185 -6.35 9.56 8.46
CA ASN A 185 -7.34 8.99 7.55
C ASN A 185 -6.94 7.66 6.93
N ALA A 186 -5.67 7.25 7.00
CA ALA A 186 -5.18 6.11 6.24
C ALA A 186 -5.90 4.80 6.60
N GLY A 187 -6.07 4.53 7.91
CA GLY A 187 -6.77 3.34 8.37
C GLY A 187 -8.29 3.39 8.13
N LEU A 188 -8.91 4.58 8.06
CA LEU A 188 -10.32 4.73 7.67
C LEU A 188 -10.52 4.36 6.20
N ILE A 189 -9.71 4.93 5.30
CA ILE A 189 -9.78 4.67 3.86
C ILE A 189 -9.62 3.18 3.58
N PHE A 190 -8.59 2.57 4.16
CA PHE A 190 -8.36 1.14 3.96
C PHE A 190 -9.42 0.27 4.66
N GLY A 191 -9.86 0.64 5.86
CA GLY A 191 -10.94 -0.06 6.57
C GLY A 191 -12.27 -0.08 5.82
N ILE A 192 -12.61 1.00 5.12
CA ILE A 192 -13.77 1.04 4.22
C ILE A 192 -13.57 0.09 3.04
N ALA A 193 -12.42 0.13 2.38
CA ALA A 193 -12.12 -0.73 1.23
C ALA A 193 -12.18 -2.23 1.57
N LEU A 194 -11.85 -2.61 2.81
CA LEU A 194 -11.87 -3.99 3.27
C LEU A 194 -13.28 -4.61 3.37
N PHE A 195 -14.35 -3.82 3.25
CA PHE A 195 -15.71 -4.35 3.05
C PHE A 195 -15.94 -4.92 1.63
N GLY A 196 -14.99 -4.72 0.70
CA GLY A 196 -14.97 -5.37 -0.60
C GLY A 196 -15.34 -4.46 -1.77
N SER A 197 -15.47 -5.05 -2.96
CA SER A 197 -15.67 -4.32 -4.23
C SER A 197 -16.95 -3.51 -4.29
N GLU A 198 -17.91 -3.75 -3.40
CA GLU A 198 -19.13 -2.96 -3.30
C GLU A 198 -18.86 -1.51 -2.83
N GLU A 199 -17.69 -1.24 -2.24
CA GLU A 199 -17.24 0.09 -1.81
C GLU A 199 -16.45 0.85 -2.87
N LYS A 200 -16.39 0.33 -4.10
CA LYS A 200 -15.67 0.97 -5.22
C LYS A 200 -16.07 2.43 -5.44
N GLU A 201 -17.36 2.73 -5.42
CA GLU A 201 -17.84 4.10 -5.61
C GLU A 201 -17.57 4.99 -4.38
N THR A 202 -17.68 4.42 -3.17
CA THR A 202 -17.31 5.11 -1.93
C THR A 202 -15.83 5.53 -1.95
N ILE A 203 -14.93 4.60 -2.31
CA ILE A 203 -13.50 4.89 -2.45
C ILE A 203 -13.24 5.91 -3.55
N ARG A 204 -13.91 5.82 -4.72
CA ARG A 204 -13.80 6.83 -5.77
C ARG A 204 -14.17 8.23 -5.27
N GLN A 205 -15.25 8.34 -4.49
CA GLN A 205 -15.68 9.63 -3.91
C GLN A 205 -14.66 10.17 -2.90
N ILE A 206 -14.10 9.30 -2.05
CA ILE A 206 -13.03 9.67 -1.11
C ILE A 206 -11.80 10.22 -1.83
N LEU A 207 -11.36 9.57 -2.92
CA LEU A 207 -10.21 10.04 -3.69
C LEU A 207 -10.40 11.46 -4.23
N TRP A 208 -11.62 11.84 -4.59
CA TRP A 208 -11.95 13.15 -5.19
C TRP A 208 -12.41 14.20 -4.19
N ASP A 209 -12.58 13.85 -2.92
CA ASP A 209 -12.96 14.79 -1.86
C ASP A 209 -11.70 15.36 -1.19
N THR A 210 -11.50 16.67 -1.31
CA THR A 210 -10.30 17.37 -0.82
C THR A 210 -10.14 17.28 0.69
N SER A 211 -11.21 17.02 1.45
CA SER A 211 -11.13 16.86 2.90
C SER A 211 -10.35 15.62 3.33
N TRP A 212 -10.13 14.66 2.43
CA TRP A 212 -9.44 13.41 2.73
C TRP A 212 -7.94 13.45 2.44
N GLU A 213 -7.47 14.46 1.69
CA GLU A 213 -6.06 14.61 1.28
C GLU A 213 -5.48 13.29 0.72
N ALA A 214 -6.20 12.67 -0.23
CA ALA A 214 -5.86 11.35 -0.75
C ALA A 214 -4.50 11.28 -1.47
N HIS A 215 -3.87 12.43 -1.75
CA HIS A 215 -2.52 12.55 -2.32
C HIS A 215 -1.42 12.75 -1.25
N GLY A 216 -1.79 12.93 0.03
CA GLY A 216 -0.85 13.22 1.13
C GLY A 216 0.13 12.06 1.37
N ARG A 217 1.42 12.28 1.07
CA ARG A 217 2.47 11.26 1.26
C ARG A 217 3.06 11.25 2.67
N SER A 218 3.13 12.39 3.34
CA SER A 218 3.78 12.53 4.65
C SER A 218 3.12 11.71 5.77
N THR A 219 1.83 11.45 5.63
CA THR A 219 0.97 10.74 6.60
C THR A 219 0.68 9.30 6.17
N GLY A 220 1.15 8.89 5.00
CA GLY A 220 0.84 7.57 4.41
C GLY A 220 -0.55 7.47 3.78
N THR A 221 -1.40 8.49 3.87
CA THR A 221 -2.77 8.50 3.30
C THR A 221 -2.78 8.11 1.82
N ALA A 222 -1.82 8.59 1.03
CA ALA A 222 -1.69 8.24 -0.39
C ALA A 222 -1.44 6.74 -0.62
N TYR A 223 -0.55 6.12 0.15
CA TYR A 223 -0.28 4.68 0.06
C TYR A 223 -1.54 3.87 0.35
N TRP A 224 -2.27 4.22 1.42
CA TRP A 224 -3.48 3.50 1.80
C TRP A 224 -4.67 3.80 0.89
N SER A 225 -4.71 4.96 0.24
CA SER A 225 -5.64 5.29 -0.85
C SER A 225 -5.37 4.42 -2.09
N TYR A 226 -4.10 4.23 -2.46
CA TYR A 226 -3.71 3.30 -3.51
C TYR A 226 -4.11 1.86 -3.16
N MET A 227 -3.80 1.39 -1.95
CA MET A 227 -4.19 0.06 -1.47
C MET A 227 -5.71 -0.14 -1.46
N ALA A 228 -6.47 0.85 -1.02
CA ALA A 228 -7.94 0.84 -1.08
C ALA A 228 -8.46 0.75 -2.52
N MET A 229 -7.88 1.53 -3.44
CA MET A 229 -8.21 1.47 -4.87
C MET A 229 -7.98 0.05 -5.44
N GLN A 230 -6.85 -0.57 -5.09
CA GLN A 230 -6.55 -1.96 -5.48
C GLN A 230 -7.60 -2.92 -4.93
N GLN A 231 -7.92 -2.81 -3.63
CA GLN A 231 -8.80 -3.70 -2.89
C GLN A 231 -10.25 -3.71 -3.41
N VAL A 232 -10.75 -2.55 -3.86
CA VAL A 232 -12.12 -2.44 -4.40
C VAL A 232 -12.20 -2.65 -5.92
N GLY A 233 -11.06 -2.87 -6.58
CA GLY A 233 -11.00 -3.04 -8.04
C GLY A 233 -11.34 -1.76 -8.81
N LEU A 234 -10.94 -0.60 -8.29
CA LEU A 234 -11.03 0.68 -8.98
C LEU A 234 -9.84 0.83 -9.95
N LEU A 235 -10.13 1.13 -11.21
CA LEU A 235 -9.15 1.16 -12.28
C LEU A 235 -8.59 2.58 -12.49
N PHE A 236 -7.31 2.67 -12.83
CA PHE A 236 -6.67 3.92 -13.26
C PHE A 236 -7.36 4.49 -14.50
N THR A 237 -7.77 3.65 -15.45
CA THR A 237 -8.51 4.14 -16.62
C THR A 237 -9.84 4.79 -16.25
N GLU A 238 -10.52 4.33 -15.20
CA GLU A 238 -11.73 4.99 -14.69
C GLU A 238 -11.40 6.36 -14.06
N LEU A 239 -10.31 6.46 -13.30
CA LEU A 239 -9.86 7.74 -12.73
C LEU A 239 -9.42 8.73 -13.82
N ILE A 240 -8.78 8.24 -14.89
CA ILE A 240 -8.41 9.05 -16.05
C ILE A 240 -9.66 9.57 -16.77
N GLU A 241 -10.71 8.76 -16.88
CA GLU A 241 -12.00 9.21 -17.42
C GLU A 241 -12.64 10.30 -16.54
N ASP A 242 -12.56 10.18 -15.21
CA ASP A 242 -13.02 11.22 -14.27
C ASP A 242 -12.27 12.54 -14.49
N VAL A 243 -10.94 12.50 -14.61
CA VAL A 243 -10.11 13.69 -14.89
C VAL A 243 -10.48 14.32 -16.24
N ASN A 244 -10.65 13.51 -17.28
CA ASN A 244 -11.05 13.99 -18.60
C ASN A 244 -12.44 14.66 -18.58
N ARG A 245 -13.39 14.11 -17.82
CA ARG A 245 -14.71 14.72 -17.60
C ARG A 245 -14.60 16.06 -16.87
N SER A 246 -13.80 16.12 -15.80
CA SER A 246 -13.55 17.37 -15.07
C SER A 246 -12.92 18.44 -15.97
N ALA A 247 -11.93 18.08 -16.78
CA ALA A 247 -11.28 19.00 -17.71
C ALA A 247 -12.25 19.56 -18.76
N ALA A 248 -13.14 18.72 -19.30
CA ALA A 248 -14.21 19.17 -20.18
C ALA A 248 -15.19 20.12 -19.45
N GLY A 249 -15.48 19.88 -18.18
CA GLY A 249 -16.28 20.75 -17.33
C GLY A 249 -15.62 22.10 -17.06
N VAL A 250 -14.31 22.15 -16.81
CA VAL A 250 -13.52 23.38 -16.61
C VAL A 250 -13.63 24.30 -17.83
N LEU A 251 -13.54 23.75 -19.04
CA LEU A 251 -13.70 24.51 -20.28
C LEU A 251 -15.09 25.15 -20.44
N GLN A 252 -16.11 24.59 -19.78
CA GLN A 252 -17.47 25.08 -19.86
C GLN A 252 -17.73 26.10 -18.74
N HIS A 253 -17.62 25.71 -17.46
CA HIS A 253 -17.88 26.58 -16.30
C HIS A 253 -17.25 26.07 -14.98
N GLY A 254 -16.26 25.17 -15.05
CA GLY A 254 -15.78 24.39 -13.89
C GLY A 254 -14.63 25.02 -13.08
N SER A 255 -14.33 24.42 -11.92
CA SER A 255 -13.24 24.82 -11.03
C SER A 255 -11.91 24.22 -11.45
N LYS A 256 -10.90 25.06 -11.68
CA LYS A 256 -9.51 24.64 -11.93
C LYS A 256 -8.91 23.89 -10.74
N GLN A 257 -9.22 24.32 -9.51
CA GLN A 257 -8.71 23.73 -8.27
C GLN A 257 -9.13 22.26 -8.12
N GLU A 258 -10.35 21.93 -8.54
CA GLU A 258 -10.83 20.54 -8.50
C GLU A 258 -10.07 19.66 -9.51
N LEU A 259 -9.79 20.20 -10.70
CA LEU A 259 -9.01 19.49 -11.72
C LEU A 259 -7.57 19.28 -11.26
N GLU A 260 -6.94 20.31 -10.69
CA GLU A 260 -5.60 20.26 -10.09
C GLU A 260 -5.51 19.15 -9.03
N TYR A 261 -6.39 19.18 -8.03
CA TYR A 261 -6.41 18.15 -6.97
C TYR A 261 -6.57 16.73 -7.54
N ARG A 262 -7.48 16.52 -8.50
CA ARG A 262 -7.66 15.19 -9.13
C ARG A 262 -6.41 14.74 -9.88
N LEU A 263 -5.71 15.66 -10.54
CA LEU A 263 -4.45 15.38 -11.23
C LEU A 263 -3.32 15.05 -10.25
N GLU A 264 -3.24 15.72 -9.11
CA GLU A 264 -2.28 15.41 -8.04
C GLU A 264 -2.52 14.02 -7.44
N VAL A 265 -3.78 13.72 -7.08
CA VAL A 265 -4.17 12.38 -6.59
C VAL A 265 -3.82 11.33 -7.63
N LEU A 266 -4.22 11.52 -8.89
CA LEU A 266 -3.90 10.56 -9.96
C LEU A 266 -2.39 10.38 -10.13
N HIS A 267 -1.60 11.46 -10.11
CA HIS A 267 -0.15 11.41 -10.23
C HIS A 267 0.49 10.59 -9.11
N VAL A 268 0.11 10.86 -7.86
CA VAL A 268 0.65 10.16 -6.69
C VAL A 268 0.29 8.67 -6.72
N LEU A 269 -0.97 8.33 -7.05
CA LEU A 269 -1.39 6.94 -7.17
C LEU A 269 -0.65 6.18 -8.29
N LEU A 270 -0.39 6.83 -9.42
CA LEU A 270 0.39 6.25 -10.52
C LEU A 270 1.86 6.05 -10.15
N THR A 271 2.43 7.00 -9.42
CA THR A 271 3.78 6.89 -8.86
C THR A 271 3.87 5.69 -7.92
N LEU A 272 2.89 5.53 -7.01
CA LEU A 272 2.78 4.33 -6.15
C LEU A 272 2.60 3.05 -6.97
N LYS A 273 1.84 3.05 -8.08
CA LYS A 273 1.79 1.87 -8.96
C LYS A 273 3.17 1.49 -9.52
N LEU A 274 4.03 2.46 -9.80
CA LEU A 274 5.37 2.21 -10.32
C LEU A 274 6.35 1.77 -9.22
N GLU A 275 6.23 2.30 -8.01
CA GLU A 275 7.15 2.08 -6.88
C GLU A 275 6.76 0.87 -6.01
N THR A 276 5.47 0.69 -5.74
CA THR A 276 4.94 -0.18 -4.69
C THR A 276 4.71 -1.61 -5.20
N ARG A 277 5.12 -2.60 -4.39
CA ARG A 277 5.09 -4.03 -4.76
C ARG A 277 4.67 -4.93 -3.61
N ASP A 278 4.75 -4.42 -2.39
CA ASP A 278 4.22 -5.02 -1.20
C ASP A 278 2.70 -5.11 -1.23
N LYS A 279 2.19 -6.16 -0.58
CA LYS A 279 0.76 -6.38 -0.36
C LYS A 279 0.58 -6.43 1.14
N PRO A 280 0.12 -5.35 1.80
CA PRO A 280 -0.03 -5.34 3.24
C PRO A 280 -1.10 -6.33 3.70
N VAL A 281 -1.94 -6.82 2.80
CA VAL A 281 -2.91 -7.87 3.12
C VAL A 281 -2.87 -9.00 2.08
N ARG A 282 -2.66 -10.25 2.53
CA ARG A 282 -2.49 -11.45 1.69
C ARG A 282 -3.63 -11.75 0.71
N PHE A 283 -4.84 -11.35 1.07
CA PHE A 283 -6.06 -11.58 0.29
C PHE A 283 -6.49 -10.33 -0.51
N MET A 284 -5.60 -9.34 -0.65
CA MET A 284 -5.89 -8.17 -1.48
C MET A 284 -6.01 -8.52 -2.95
N THR A 285 -6.96 -7.86 -3.59
CA THR A 285 -7.00 -7.83 -5.05
C THR A 285 -5.89 -6.94 -5.59
N THR A 286 -5.40 -7.28 -6.78
CA THR A 286 -4.42 -6.47 -7.51
C THR A 286 -5.08 -5.95 -8.77
N ASN A 287 -4.92 -4.66 -9.06
CA ASN A 287 -5.43 -4.06 -10.28
C ASN A 287 -4.68 -4.69 -11.49
N PRO A 288 -5.40 -5.31 -12.44
CA PRO A 288 -4.80 -6.03 -13.56
C PRO A 288 -4.33 -5.12 -14.69
N GLU A 289 -4.53 -3.80 -14.61
CA GLU A 289 -4.14 -2.88 -15.67
C GLU A 289 -2.63 -2.82 -15.84
N SER A 290 -2.18 -3.10 -17.07
CA SER A 290 -0.79 -2.94 -17.46
C SER A 290 -0.40 -1.47 -17.53
N ILE A 291 0.88 -1.19 -17.26
CA ILE A 291 1.44 0.16 -17.37
C ILE A 291 1.27 0.70 -18.78
N ARG A 292 1.42 -0.15 -19.81
CA ARG A 292 1.17 0.22 -21.21
C ARG A 292 -0.24 0.77 -21.45
N ARG A 293 -1.27 0.10 -20.93
CA ARG A 293 -2.66 0.53 -21.13
C ARG A 293 -2.90 1.91 -20.48
N ILE A 294 -2.37 2.11 -19.28
CA ILE A 294 -2.51 3.37 -18.55
C ILE A 294 -1.73 4.49 -19.25
N HIS A 295 -0.51 4.20 -19.71
CA HIS A 295 0.32 5.14 -20.46
C HIS A 295 -0.41 5.61 -21.73
N ASP A 296 -0.98 4.69 -22.50
CA ASP A 296 -1.76 5.03 -23.69
C ASP A 296 -2.99 5.88 -23.36
N ALA A 297 -3.66 5.61 -22.23
CA ALA A 297 -4.82 6.39 -21.80
C ALA A 297 -4.47 7.83 -21.39
N LEU A 298 -3.26 8.08 -20.88
CA LEU A 298 -2.79 9.39 -20.44
C LEU A 298 -2.10 10.21 -21.53
N PHE A 299 -1.22 9.58 -22.30
CA PHE A 299 -0.23 10.29 -23.11
C PHE A 299 -0.42 10.12 -24.60
N ARG A 300 -1.24 9.17 -25.05
CA ARG A 300 -1.47 8.97 -26.48
C ARG A 300 -2.56 9.90 -26.98
N SER A 301 -2.25 10.66 -28.02
CA SER A 301 -3.25 11.46 -28.73
C SER A 301 -4.38 10.60 -29.26
N LYS A 302 -5.62 11.02 -29.00
CA LYS A 302 -6.83 10.37 -29.53
C LYS A 302 -7.02 10.65 -31.02
N ARG A 303 -6.42 11.72 -31.55
CA ARG A 303 -6.44 12.09 -32.97
C ARG A 303 -5.05 12.53 -33.46
N PRO A 304 -4.68 12.31 -34.73
CA PRO A 304 -3.35 12.66 -35.24
C PRO A 304 -3.03 14.16 -35.23
N ASP A 305 -4.06 15.00 -35.27
CA ASP A 305 -4.01 16.46 -35.41
C ASP A 305 -4.22 17.22 -34.09
N GLU A 306 -4.47 16.50 -32.99
CA GLU A 306 -4.76 17.09 -31.68
C GLU A 306 -3.97 16.35 -30.58
N ASP A 307 -3.11 17.08 -29.88
CA ASP A 307 -2.46 16.56 -28.68
C ASP A 307 -3.46 16.58 -27.51
N SER A 308 -4.12 15.44 -27.31
CA SER A 308 -5.05 15.20 -26.22
C SER A 308 -4.40 14.54 -25.00
N SER A 309 -3.07 14.59 -24.88
CA SER A 309 -2.35 14.07 -23.72
C SER A 309 -2.67 14.85 -22.45
N VAL A 310 -2.44 14.22 -21.30
CA VAL A 310 -2.58 14.86 -19.99
C VAL A 310 -1.62 16.05 -19.81
N THR A 311 -0.42 16.00 -20.39
CA THR A 311 0.54 17.11 -20.34
C THR A 311 0.06 18.31 -21.16
N SER A 312 -0.46 18.09 -22.37
CA SER A 312 -1.13 19.13 -23.17
C SER A 312 -2.35 19.72 -22.46
N LEU A 313 -3.13 18.87 -21.80
CA LEU A 313 -4.28 19.28 -20.98
C LEU A 313 -3.84 20.19 -19.82
N ILE A 314 -2.83 19.80 -19.05
CA ILE A 314 -2.29 20.60 -17.94
C ILE A 314 -1.77 21.94 -18.47
N ALA A 315 -0.91 21.93 -19.49
CA ALA A 315 -0.34 23.15 -20.06
C ALA A 315 -1.40 24.16 -20.55
N ARG A 316 -2.54 23.65 -21.06
CA ARG A 316 -3.63 24.48 -21.57
C ARG A 316 -4.57 25.00 -20.48
N LEU A 317 -4.92 24.17 -19.50
CA LEU A 317 -5.95 24.49 -18.50
C LEU A 317 -5.38 25.05 -17.20
N LEU A 318 -4.16 24.64 -16.85
CA LEU A 318 -3.43 25.00 -15.63
C LEU A 318 -2.02 25.51 -16.00
N PRO A 319 -1.88 26.56 -16.83
CA PRO A 319 -0.57 27.10 -17.22
C PRO A 319 0.27 27.60 -16.03
N GLU A 320 -0.37 27.92 -14.91
CA GLU A 320 0.27 28.26 -13.64
C GLU A 320 0.95 27.06 -12.95
N GLU A 321 0.51 25.83 -13.21
CA GLU A 321 0.97 24.62 -12.53
C GLU A 321 2.15 23.93 -13.24
N GLU A 322 3.25 24.66 -13.43
CA GLU A 322 4.46 24.11 -14.05
C GLU A 322 5.04 22.92 -13.26
N GLY A 323 4.87 22.91 -11.94
CA GLY A 323 5.32 21.80 -11.08
C GLY A 323 4.61 20.51 -11.42
N LEU A 324 3.27 20.58 -11.55
CA LEU A 324 2.44 19.44 -11.92
C LEU A 324 2.74 18.96 -13.34
N LEU A 325 2.94 19.88 -14.29
CA LEU A 325 3.34 19.53 -15.66
C LEU A 325 4.64 18.72 -15.67
N ARG A 326 5.70 19.21 -15.00
CA ARG A 326 6.98 18.50 -14.88
C ARG A 326 6.82 17.14 -14.20
N ALA A 327 5.94 17.05 -13.20
CA ALA A 327 5.66 15.79 -12.51
C ALA A 327 5.06 14.74 -13.46
N TYR A 328 4.16 15.14 -14.37
CA TYR A 328 3.58 14.26 -15.39
C TYR A 328 4.55 13.92 -16.53
N GLU A 329 5.44 14.83 -16.91
CA GLU A 329 6.54 14.54 -17.86
C GLU A 329 7.48 13.46 -17.29
N HIS A 330 7.89 13.61 -16.04
CA HIS A 330 8.70 12.61 -15.35
C HIS A 330 7.98 11.27 -15.21
N LEU A 331 6.69 11.30 -14.87
CA LEU A 331 5.85 10.11 -14.80
C LEU A 331 5.80 9.38 -16.15
N GLN A 332 5.67 10.12 -17.25
CA GLN A 332 5.68 9.56 -18.60
C GLN A 332 6.96 8.76 -18.87
N ASP A 333 8.11 9.31 -18.51
CA ASP A 333 9.40 8.65 -18.72
C ASP A 333 9.56 7.40 -17.84
N ASN A 334 9.15 7.47 -16.57
CA ASN A 334 9.15 6.31 -15.68
C ASN A 334 8.22 5.20 -16.18
N MET A 335 7.05 5.55 -16.72
CA MET A 335 6.14 4.57 -17.34
C MET A 335 6.75 3.93 -18.58
N LYS A 336 7.44 4.69 -19.44
CA LYS A 336 8.16 4.12 -20.61
C LYS A 336 9.26 3.15 -20.18
N LEU A 337 10.03 3.48 -19.14
CA LEU A 337 11.04 2.58 -18.57
C LEU A 337 10.42 1.29 -18.05
N SER A 338 9.31 1.40 -17.30
CA SER A 338 8.57 0.24 -16.79
C SER A 338 8.00 -0.64 -17.90
N ILE A 339 7.43 -0.05 -18.96
CA ILE A 339 6.94 -0.79 -20.14
C ILE A 339 8.07 -1.54 -20.83
N ARG A 340 9.24 -0.92 -20.99
CA ARG A 340 10.42 -1.60 -21.56
C ARG A 340 10.83 -2.79 -20.71
N HIS A 341 10.87 -2.62 -19.39
CA HIS A 341 11.20 -3.72 -18.47
C HIS A 341 10.19 -4.87 -18.55
N GLU A 342 8.88 -4.58 -18.60
CA GLU A 342 7.84 -5.60 -18.77
C GLU A 342 8.05 -6.42 -20.06
N ILE A 343 8.39 -5.75 -21.17
CA ILE A 343 8.67 -6.42 -22.46
C ILE A 343 9.93 -7.29 -22.39
N GLU A 344 11.00 -6.78 -21.78
CA GLU A 344 12.25 -7.53 -21.60
C GLU A 344 12.03 -8.76 -20.72
N THR A 345 11.32 -8.63 -19.59
CA THR A 345 11.01 -9.75 -18.70
C THR A 345 10.19 -10.82 -19.43
N GLN A 346 9.14 -10.42 -20.17
CA GLN A 346 8.33 -11.37 -20.96
C GLN A 346 9.18 -12.16 -21.95
N TYR A 347 10.09 -11.49 -22.67
CA TYR A 347 10.99 -12.15 -23.61
C TYR A 347 11.88 -13.22 -22.96
N TRP A 348 12.35 -12.99 -21.74
CA TRP A 348 13.17 -13.97 -21.00
C TRP A 348 12.34 -15.10 -20.41
N THR A 349 11.15 -14.82 -19.87
CA THR A 349 10.23 -15.83 -19.36
C THR A 349 9.75 -16.77 -20.48
N ASP A 350 9.46 -16.25 -21.67
CA ASP A 350 9.05 -17.06 -22.83
C ASP A 350 10.19 -17.91 -23.41
N LYS A 351 11.45 -17.60 -23.07
CA LYS A 351 12.65 -18.31 -23.53
C LYS A 351 13.14 -19.43 -22.62
N GLU A 352 12.73 -19.46 -21.36
CA GLU A 352 13.04 -20.60 -20.50
C GLU A 352 12.21 -21.81 -20.95
N PRO A 353 12.83 -22.88 -21.49
CA PRO A 353 12.10 -24.11 -21.71
C PRO A 353 11.67 -24.63 -20.34
N ASN A 354 10.43 -25.10 -20.22
CA ASN A 354 9.96 -25.89 -19.08
C ASN A 354 10.94 -27.04 -18.82
N HIS A 355 11.93 -26.83 -17.96
CA HIS A 355 12.72 -27.86 -17.33
C HIS A 355 12.11 -28.12 -15.96
N SER A 356 10.92 -28.73 -16.00
CA SER A 356 10.32 -29.47 -14.90
C SER A 356 11.02 -30.79 -14.67
#